data_AF-A0A7Y6E2S6-F1
#
_entry.id   AF-A0A7Y6E2S6-F1
#
_cell.length_a   1.000
_cell.length_b   1.000
_cell.length_c   1.000
_cell.angle_alpha   90.00
_cell.angle_beta   90.00
_cell.angle_gamma   90.00
#
_symmetry.space_group_name_H-M   'P 1'
#
loop_
_entity.id
_entity.type
_entity.pdbx_description
1 polymer ?
#
loop_
_entity_poly.entity_id
_entity_poly.type
_entity_poly.pdbx_seq_one_letter_code
_entity_poly.pdbx_strand_id
1 'polypeptide(L)' 'MRNGFKVFDADAHVIYPRDLWTRFLDKKHAQRFGRRQPFPEFDSYNPVTVDGRWTQHETIVYGRFQEVINWTTDDMRR' A
#
# COMPACT_ATOMS: atom_id res chain seq x y z
N MET A 1 20.94 12.09 5.31
CA MET A 1 20.79 12.75 6.62
C MET A 1 21.83 13.87 6.74
N ARG A 2 21.45 15.12 6.45
CA ARG A 2 22.25 16.30 6.80
C ARG A 2 21.73 16.82 8.15
N ASN A 3 22.61 17.01 9.13
CA ASN A 3 22.35 17.69 10.43
C ASN A 3 21.71 16.90 11.60
N GLY A 4 21.79 15.56 11.61
CA GLY A 4 21.91 14.81 12.89
C GLY A 4 20.70 14.65 13.81
N PHE A 5 19.46 14.96 13.40
CA PHE A 5 18.27 14.60 14.19
C PHE A 5 17.72 13.23 13.75
N LYS A 6 17.41 12.36 14.73
CA LYS A 6 16.63 11.15 14.48
C LYS A 6 15.16 11.56 14.35
N VAL A 7 14.62 11.43 13.15
CA VAL A 7 13.20 11.67 12.87
C VAL A 7 12.43 10.40 13.17
N PHE A 8 11.34 10.52 13.92
CA PHE A 8 10.38 9.44 14.12
C PHE A 8 9.22 9.66 13.16
N ASP A 9 9.03 8.74 12.22
CA ASP A 9 7.86 8.73 11.37
C ASP A 9 6.68 8.16 12.16
N ALA A 10 5.62 8.96 12.31
CA ALA A 10 4.44 8.58 13.07
C ALA A 10 3.53 7.59 12.31
N ASP A 11 3.75 7.39 11.00
CA ASP A 11 2.91 6.55 10.17
C ASP A 11 3.71 5.81 9.08
N ALA A 12 4.43 4.77 9.49
CA ALA A 12 5.15 3.90 8.58
C ALA A 12 4.32 2.66 8.20
N HIS A 13 4.26 2.37 6.91
CA HIS A 13 3.52 1.22 6.35
C HIS A 13 4.46 0.16 5.81
N VAL A 14 4.00 -1.10 5.84
CA VAL A 14 4.72 -2.24 5.25
C VAL A 14 3.98 -2.76 4.04
N ILE A 15 4.75 -3.22 3.04
CA ILE A 15 4.21 -3.88 1.86
C ILE A 15 4.26 -5.39 2.10
N TYR A 16 3.09 -6.02 2.16
CA TYR A 16 3.01 -7.46 2.37
C TYR A 16 3.44 -8.28 1.15
N PRO A 17 3.94 -9.51 1.35
CA PRO A 17 4.13 -10.47 0.27
C PRO A 17 2.82 -10.76 -0.48
N ARG A 18 2.93 -10.99 -1.79
CA ARG A 18 1.79 -11.17 -2.70
C ARG A 18 0.89 -12.36 -2.34
N ASP A 19 1.43 -13.33 -1.63
CA ASP A 19 0.79 -14.59 -1.26
C ASP A 19 0.53 -14.71 0.25
N LEU A 20 0.66 -13.62 1.02
CA LEU A 20 0.40 -13.63 2.46
C LEU A 20 -0.96 -14.28 2.78
N TRP A 21 -2.01 -13.82 2.10
CA TRP A 21 -3.38 -14.26 2.38
C TRP A 21 -3.65 -15.68 1.88
N THR A 22 -3.11 -16.07 0.72
CA THR A 22 -3.28 -17.43 0.19
C THR A 22 -2.52 -18.49 1.01
N ARG A 23 -1.47 -18.10 1.74
CA ARG A 23 -0.74 -18.98 2.66
C ARG A 23 -1.50 -19.28 3.95
N PHE A 24 -2.20 -18.28 4.50
CA PHE A 24 -2.67 -18.35 5.89
C PHE A 24 -4.19 -18.24 6.07
N LEU A 25 -4.96 -17.85 5.05
CA LEU A 25 -6.43 -17.90 5.14
C LEU A 25 -6.94 -19.35 5.08
N ASP A 26 -7.98 -19.61 5.86
CA ASP A 26 -8.79 -20.82 5.71
C ASP A 26 -9.29 -20.93 4.26
N LYS A 27 -9.30 -22.16 3.72
CA LYS A 27 -9.68 -22.44 2.33
C LYS A 27 -11.07 -21.91 1.98
N LYS A 28 -11.98 -21.82 2.95
CA LYS A 28 -13.33 -21.26 2.75
C LYS A 28 -13.35 -19.73 2.56
N HIS A 29 -12.24 -19.04 2.82
CA HIS A 29 -12.11 -17.60 2.70
C HIS A 29 -11.10 -17.18 1.64
N ALA A 30 -10.15 -18.04 1.29
CA ALA A 30 -9.10 -17.75 0.32
C ALA A 30 -9.65 -17.28 -1.04
N GLN A 31 -10.76 -17.85 -1.51
CA GLN A 31 -11.39 -17.47 -2.78
C GLN A 31 -12.10 -16.10 -2.76
N ARG A 32 -12.34 -15.53 -1.57
CA ARG A 32 -12.89 -14.17 -1.43
C ARG A 32 -11.84 -13.11 -1.67
N PHE A 33 -10.57 -13.46 -1.46
CA PHE A 33 -9.44 -12.56 -1.60
C PHE A 33 -9.03 -12.44 -3.07
N GLY A 34 -8.73 -11.21 -3.49
CA GLY A 34 -8.07 -10.94 -4.76
C GLY A 34 -7.05 -9.83 -4.66
N ARG A 35 -6.19 -9.74 -5.67
CA ARG A 35 -5.32 -8.58 -5.89
C ARG A 35 -5.63 -8.01 -7.26
N ARG A 36 -5.95 -6.74 -7.30
CA ARG A 36 -6.06 -5.95 -8.52
C ARG A 36 -5.10 -4.79 -8.34
N GLN A 37 -4.53 -4.24 -9.40
CA GLN A 37 -3.83 -2.96 -9.33
C GLN A 37 -4.64 -1.94 -10.12
N PRO A 38 -4.86 -0.72 -9.61
CA PRO A 38 -5.54 0.33 -10.39
C PRO A 38 -4.65 0.86 -11.50
N PHE A 39 -3.33 0.89 -11.30
CA PHE A 39 -2.33 1.36 -12.27
C PHE A 39 -1.14 0.40 -12.33
N PRO A 40 -0.59 0.10 -13.53
CA PRO A 40 0.52 -0.86 -13.69
C PRO A 40 1.80 -0.51 -12.90
N GLU A 41 2.03 0.78 -12.65
CA GLU A 41 3.26 1.30 -12.05
C GLU A 41 3.18 1.42 -10.51
N PHE A 42 2.01 1.17 -9.91
CA PHE A 42 1.73 1.44 -8.50
C PHE A 42 1.76 0.15 -7.67
N ASP A 43 2.94 -0.49 -7.59
CA ASP A 43 3.10 -1.75 -6.83
C ASP A 43 3.21 -1.53 -5.30
N SER A 44 3.39 -0.28 -4.87
CA SER A 44 3.62 0.12 -3.48
C SER A 44 2.38 0.05 -2.58
N TYR A 45 1.17 0.04 -3.13
CA TYR A 45 -0.05 0.12 -2.33
C TYR A 45 -0.77 -1.22 -2.11
N ASN A 46 -0.34 -2.29 -2.78
CA ASN A 46 -0.92 -3.65 -2.69
C ASN A 46 -2.46 -3.64 -2.50
N PRO A 47 -3.24 -3.01 -3.39
CA PRO A 47 -4.65 -2.90 -3.16
C PRO A 47 -5.27 -4.30 -3.30
N VAL A 48 -6.02 -4.68 -2.28
CA VAL A 48 -6.62 -6.00 -2.15
C VAL A 48 -8.12 -5.88 -2.31
N THR A 49 -8.71 -6.90 -2.92
CA THR A 49 -10.14 -7.03 -3.02
C THR A 49 -10.66 -8.10 -2.09
N VAL A 50 -11.85 -7.86 -1.54
CA VAL A 50 -12.67 -8.86 -0.84
C VAL A 50 -14.00 -8.92 -1.57
N ASP A 51 -14.36 -10.11 -2.05
CA ASP A 51 -15.57 -10.35 -2.86
C ASP A 51 -15.66 -9.39 -4.07
N GLY A 52 -14.51 -9.15 -4.72
CA GLY A 52 -14.41 -8.26 -5.88
C GLY A 52 -14.44 -6.76 -5.60
N ARG A 53 -14.61 -6.35 -4.33
CA ARG A 53 -14.61 -4.94 -3.91
C ARG A 53 -13.27 -4.54 -3.33
N TRP A 54 -12.80 -3.34 -3.68
CA TRP A 54 -11.61 -2.77 -3.03
C TRP A 54 -11.84 -2.60 -1.53
N THR A 55 -10.79 -2.86 -0.76
CA THR A 55 -10.79 -2.57 0.68
C THR A 55 -10.39 -1.13 0.99
N GLN A 56 -9.73 -0.47 0.05
CA GLN A 56 -9.31 0.93 0.13
C GLN A 56 -10.40 1.88 -0.42
N HIS A 57 -10.44 3.09 0.12
CA HIS A 57 -11.28 4.17 -0.39
C HIS A 57 -10.83 4.61 -1.81
N GLU A 58 -11.77 5.03 -2.66
CA GLU A 58 -11.49 5.39 -4.06
C GLU A 58 -10.44 6.52 -4.19
N THR A 59 -10.44 7.49 -3.29
CA THR A 59 -9.43 8.56 -3.25
C THR A 59 -8.01 8.03 -3.07
N ILE A 60 -7.85 6.92 -2.33
CA ILE A 60 -6.55 6.28 -2.15
C ILE A 60 -6.17 5.51 -3.41
N VAL A 61 -7.14 4.80 -4.01
CA VAL A 61 -6.94 3.97 -5.20
C VAL A 61 -6.66 4.82 -6.45
N TYR A 62 -7.32 5.98 -6.60
CA TYR A 62 -7.32 6.78 -7.83
C TYR A 62 -6.83 8.23 -7.66
N GLY A 63 -6.77 8.77 -6.44
CA GLY A 63 -6.45 10.17 -6.17
C GLY A 63 -4.95 10.49 -6.16
N ARG A 64 -4.13 9.71 -6.86
CA ARG A 64 -2.65 9.86 -6.90
C ARG A 64 -2.00 9.91 -5.52
N PHE A 65 -2.54 9.17 -4.55
CA PHE A 65 -2.06 9.15 -3.16
C PHE A 65 -0.55 8.92 -3.02
N GLN A 66 0.05 8.18 -3.96
CA GLN A 66 1.51 7.98 -4.04
C GLN A 66 2.31 9.28 -4.17
N GLU A 67 1.79 10.30 -4.86
CA GLU A 67 2.45 11.62 -4.96
C GLU A 67 2.52 12.29 -3.58
N VAL A 68 1.48 12.15 -2.77
CA VAL A 68 1.43 12.66 -1.38
C VAL A 68 2.37 11.89 -0.47
N ILE A 69 2.49 10.57 -0.64
CA ILE A 69 3.48 9.75 0.08
C ILE A 69 4.92 10.18 -0.27
N ASN A 70 5.17 10.42 -1.54
CA ASN A 70 6.51 10.79 -2.01
C ASN A 70 6.93 12.18 -1.51
N TRP A 71 5.98 13.06 -1.16
CA TRP A 71 6.26 14.43 -0.73
C TRP A 71 7.29 14.51 0.39
N THR A 72 7.14 13.73 1.47
CA THR A 72 8.10 13.76 2.60
C THR A 72 9.51 13.33 2.15
N THR A 73 9.59 12.35 1.25
CA THR A 73 10.87 11.90 0.69
C THR A 73 11.50 12.97 -0.20
N ASP A 74 10.70 13.63 -1.02
CA ASP A 74 11.15 14.68 -1.93
C ASP A 74 11.57 15.96 -1.19
N ASP A 75 10.85 16.31 -0.11
CA ASP A 75 11.19 17.45 0.76
C ASP A 75 12.51 17.22 1.50
N MET A 76 12.77 15.99 1.98
CA MET A 76 14.07 15.63 2.58
C MET A 76 15.25 15.60 1.59
N ARG A 77 14.99 15.56 0.28
CA ARG A 77 16.03 15.50 -0.77
C ARG A 77 16.39 16.88 -1.34
N ARG A 78 15.58 17.92 -1.11
CA ARG A 78 15.90 19.32 -1.44
C ARG A 78 16.88 19.92 -0.45
#